data_AF-A0A8H5KCV2-F1
#
_entry.id   AF-A0A8H5KCV2-F1
#
_cell.length_a   1.000
_cell.length_b   1.000
_cell.length_c   1.000
_cell.angle_alpha   90.00
_cell.angle_beta   90.00
_cell.angle_gamma   90.00
#
_symmetry.space_group_name_H-M   'P 1'
#
loop_
_entity.id
_entity.type
_entity.pdbx_description
1 polymer ?
#
loop_
_entity_poly.entity_id
_entity_poly.type
_entity_poly.pdbx_seq_one_letter_code
_entity_poly.pdbx_strand_id
1 'polypeptide(L)'
;MPIDPSGPTVVATEWALISIATAVILARLYLRLILQRRSLLASDVFMCTAWVSAVALASFDIYFFRIGIFKPGTTFDLAGFEGTAEEAENFYKAYTL
;
A
#
# COMPACT_ATOMS: atom_id res chain seq x y z
N MET A 1 15.36 -21.56 -8.89
CA MET A 1 15.17 -20.12 -8.60
C MET A 1 14.01 -20.01 -7.63
N PRO A 2 14.11 -19.28 -6.51
CA PRO A 2 12.95 -19.03 -5.65
C PRO A 2 11.84 -18.40 -6.49
N ILE A 3 10.61 -18.86 -6.31
CA ILE A 3 9.46 -18.35 -7.04
C ILE A 3 8.96 -17.14 -6.26
N ASP A 4 9.60 -16.00 -6.46
CA ASP A 4 9.17 -14.77 -5.80
C ASP A 4 7.79 -14.38 -6.34
N PRO A 5 6.83 -14.03 -5.46
CA PRO A 5 5.50 -13.65 -5.91
C PRO A 5 5.59 -12.40 -6.78
N SER A 6 4.81 -12.40 -7.87
CA SER A 6 4.79 -11.25 -8.77
C SER A 6 4.29 -10.00 -8.04
N GLY A 7 4.82 -8.82 -8.37
CA GLY A 7 4.37 -7.53 -7.81
C GLY A 7 2.85 -7.36 -7.81
N PRO A 8 2.13 -7.69 -8.91
CA PRO A 8 0.66 -7.65 -8.93
C PRO A 8 0.00 -8.58 -7.91
N THR A 9 0.57 -9.77 -7.68
CA THR A 9 0.06 -10.72 -6.68
C THR A 9 0.19 -10.17 -5.26
N VAL A 10 1.31 -9.51 -4.95
CA VAL A 10 1.56 -8.91 -3.64
C VAL A 10 0.56 -7.79 -3.39
N VAL A 11 0.43 -6.85 -4.33
CA VAL A 11 -0.52 -5.72 -4.24
C VAL A 11 -1.96 -6.23 -4.12
N ALA A 12 -2.37 -7.19 -4.94
CA ALA A 12 -3.72 -7.74 -4.86
C ALA A 12 -4.02 -8.40 -3.50
N THR A 13 -3.04 -9.12 -2.95
CA THR A 13 -3.16 -9.78 -1.64
C THR A 13 -3.25 -8.75 -0.51
N GLU A 14 -2.42 -7.71 -0.56
CA GLU A 14 -2.44 -6.62 0.41
C GLU A 14 -3.81 -5.92 0.46
N TRP A 15 -4.34 -5.52 -0.69
CA TRP A 15 -5.66 -4.87 -0.77
C TRP A 15 -6.80 -5.80 -0.34
N ALA A 16 -6.68 -7.11 -0.59
CA ALA A 16 -7.63 -8.09 -0.08
C ALA A 16 -7.61 -8.12 1.47
N LEU A 17 -6.44 -8.15 2.09
CA LEU A 17 -6.31 -8.12 3.55
C LEU A 17 -6.84 -6.81 4.16
N ILE A 18 -6.56 -5.67 3.53
CA ILE A 18 -7.11 -4.37 3.94
C ILE A 18 -8.64 -4.38 3.86
N SER A 19 -9.23 -4.96 2.82
CA SER A 19 -10.69 -5.06 2.69
C SER A 19 -11.32 -5.89 3.80
N ILE A 20 -10.70 -7.02 4.15
CA ILE A 20 -11.14 -7.90 5.24
C ILE A 20 -11.02 -7.16 6.58
N ALA A 21 -9.88 -6.50 6.83
CA ALA A 21 -9.67 -5.71 8.04
C ALA A 21 -10.72 -4.59 8.16
N THR A 22 -11.05 -3.92 7.05
CA THR A 22 -12.09 -2.89 6.99
C THR A 22 -13.43 -3.45 7.43
N ALA A 23 -13.84 -4.62 6.91
CA ALA A 23 -15.09 -5.25 7.28
C ALA A 23 -15.15 -5.59 8.78
N VAL A 24 -14.06 -6.13 9.33
CA VAL A 24 -13.98 -6.48 10.76
C VAL A 24 -14.03 -5.24 11.66
N ILE A 25 -13.32 -4.17 11.31
CA ILE A 25 -13.32 -2.90 12.06
C ILE A 25 -14.71 -2.27 12.03
N LEU A 26 -15.35 -2.21 10.86
CA LEU A 26 -16.70 -1.68 10.72
C LEU A 26 -17.72 -2.49 11.52
N ALA A 27 -17.65 -3.83 11.44
CA ALA A 27 -18.53 -4.70 12.23
C ALA A 27 -18.37 -4.46 13.74
N ARG A 28 -17.13 -4.32 14.20
CA ARG A 28 -16.83 -4.01 15.61
C ARG A 28 -17.37 -2.65 16.04
N LEU A 29 -17.19 -1.61 15.22
CA LEU A 29 -17.71 -0.27 15.50
C LEU A 29 -19.25 -0.25 15.49
N TYR A 30 -19.87 -0.93 14.51
CA TYR A 30 -21.32 -1.07 14.41
C TYR A 30 -21.91 -1.71 15.66
N LEU A 31 -21.37 -2.85 16.08
CA LEU A 31 -21.83 -3.55 17.28
C LEU A 31 -21.69 -2.70 18.54
N ARG A 32 -20.59 -1.96 18.69
CA ARG A 32 -20.38 -1.10 19.88
C ARG A 32 -21.27 0.13 19.90
N LEU A 33 -21.37 0.84 18.79
CA LEU A 33 -22.08 2.12 18.72
C LEU A 33 -23.58 1.94 18.63
N ILE A 34 -24.05 1.00 17.80
CA ILE A 34 -25.48 0.88 17.48
C ILE A 34 -26.14 -0.11 18.41
N LEU A 35 -25.56 -1.31 18.58
CA LEU A 35 -26.18 -2.35 19.39
C LEU A 35 -25.93 -2.15 20.89
N GLN A 36 -24.69 -1.84 21.29
CA GLN A 36 -24.33 -1.66 22.71
C GLN A 36 -24.49 -0.21 23.22
N ARG A 37 -24.65 0.79 22.33
CA ARG A 37 -24.71 2.23 22.66
C ARG A 37 -23.60 2.69 23.63
N ARG A 38 -22.41 2.10 23.51
CA ARG A 38 -21.27 2.41 24.38
C ARG A 38 -20.36 3.46 23.73
N SER A 39 -19.64 4.21 24.56
CA SER A 39 -18.62 5.14 24.07
C SER A 39 -17.48 4.40 23.35
N LEU A 40 -16.88 5.08 22.36
CA LEU A 40 -15.69 4.62 21.67
C LEU A 40 -14.55 4.45 22.67
N LEU A 41 -13.95 3.26 22.68
CA LEU A 41 -12.76 3.01 23.49
C LEU A 41 -11.52 3.51 22.76
N ALA A 42 -10.48 3.89 23.50
CA ALA A 42 -9.19 4.26 22.92
C ALA A 42 -8.65 3.17 21.97
N SER A 43 -8.91 1.89 22.27
CA SER A 43 -8.56 0.76 21.39
C SER A 43 -9.23 0.83 20.02
N ASP A 44 -10.46 1.34 19.91
CA ASP A 44 -11.15 1.47 18.63
C ASP A 44 -10.51 2.59 17.80
N VAL A 45 -10.12 3.68 18.45
CA VAL A 45 -9.37 4.78 17.82
C VAL A 45 -8.03 4.28 17.28
N PHE A 46 -7.26 3.55 18.10
CA PHE A 46 -5.99 2.96 17.67
C PHE A 46 -6.14 1.99 16.49
N MET A 47 -7.22 1.20 16.46
CA MET A 47 -7.51 0.34 15.32
C MET A 47 -7.80 1.14 14.05
N CYS A 48 -8.60 2.20 14.14
CA CYS A 48 -8.87 3.07 13.00
C CYS A 48 -7.60 3.76 12.50
N THR A 49 -6.74 4.28 13.39
CA THR A 49 -5.48 4.91 12.99
C THR A 49 -4.52 3.92 12.34
N ALA A 50 -4.45 2.69 12.86
CA ALA A 50 -3.64 1.63 12.26
C ALA A 50 -4.16 1.27 10.86
N TRP A 51 -5.48 1.18 10.69
CA TRP A 51 -6.10 0.95 9.38
C TRP A 51 -5.79 2.08 8.39
N VAL A 52 -5.93 3.35 8.79
CA VAL A 52 -5.57 4.50 7.93
C VAL A 52 -4.09 4.44 7.53
N SER A 53 -3.21 4.10 8.47
CA SER A 53 -1.77 3.97 8.20
C SER A 53 -1.48 2.85 7.21
N ALA A 54 -2.15 1.71 7.34
CA ALA A 54 -2.03 0.59 6.41
C ALA A 54 -2.51 0.96 4.99
N VAL A 55 -3.66 1.64 4.87
CA VAL A 55 -4.18 2.11 3.58
C VAL A 55 -3.22 3.12 2.93
N ALA A 56 -2.66 4.03 3.72
CA ALA A 56 -1.68 5.00 3.22
C ALA A 56 -0.42 4.29 2.69
N LEU A 57 0.08 3.29 3.41
CA LEU A 57 1.25 2.52 3.00
C LEU A 57 0.98 1.71 1.72
N ALA A 58 -0.12 0.98 1.66
CA ALA A 58 -0.55 0.21 0.47
C ALA A 58 -0.79 1.07 -0.77
N SER A 59 -1.12 2.35 -0.57
CA SER A 59 -1.27 3.29 -1.69
C SER A 59 0.06 3.62 -2.35
N PHE A 60 1.16 3.65 -1.59
CA PHE A 60 2.51 3.85 -2.15
C PHE A 60 2.96 2.65 -2.99
N ASP A 61 2.54 1.43 -2.66
CA ASP A 61 2.86 0.24 -3.44
C ASP A 61 2.30 0.32 -4.87
N ILE A 62 1.14 0.95 -5.07
CA ILE A 62 0.61 1.22 -6.42
C ILE A 62 1.52 2.17 -7.19
N TYR A 63 2.04 3.21 -6.53
CA TYR A 63 2.97 4.16 -7.13
C TYR A 63 4.28 3.48 -7.50
N PHE A 64 4.87 2.70 -6.58
CA PHE A 64 6.07 1.91 -6.81
C PHE A 64 5.91 0.89 -7.93
N PHE A 65 4.71 0.31 -8.07
CA PHE A 65 4.38 -0.53 -9.21
C PHE A 65 4.39 0.23 -10.53
N ARG A 66 3.85 1.45 -10.58
CA ARG A 66 3.86 2.27 -11.79
C ARG A 66 5.25 2.68 -12.23
N ILE A 67 6.11 3.09 -11.28
CA ILE A 67 7.48 3.50 -11.63
C ILE A 67 8.38 2.29 -11.94
N GLY A 68 7.88 1.07 -11.79
CA GLY A 68 8.57 -0.15 -12.25
C GLY A 68 9.55 -0.73 -11.23
N ILE A 69 9.43 -0.38 -9.93
CA ILE A 69 10.29 -0.93 -8.86
C ILE A 69 10.11 -2.44 -8.71
N PHE A 70 8.91 -2.98 -8.98
CA PHE A 70 8.65 -4.42 -8.86
C PHE A 70 9.04 -5.23 -10.11
N LYS A 71 9.92 -4.72 -10.97
CA LYS A 71 10.43 -5.48 -12.13
C LYS A 71 11.37 -6.60 -11.67
N PRO A 72 11.33 -7.79 -12.30
CA PRO A 72 12.27 -8.86 -12.01
C PRO A 72 13.72 -8.37 -12.15
N GLY A 73 14.51 -8.51 -11.08
CA GLY A 73 15.91 -8.06 -11.05
C GLY A 73 16.17 -6.73 -10.32
N THR A 74 15.13 -6.02 -9.89
CA THR A 74 15.28 -4.87 -8.97
C THR A 74 15.25 -5.37 -7.53
N THR A 75 16.30 -5.08 -6.77
CA THR A 75 16.38 -5.44 -5.34
C THR A 75 15.66 -4.42 -4.45
N PHE A 76 15.39 -4.78 -3.20
CA PHE A 76 14.80 -3.87 -2.20
C PHE A 76 15.66 -2.61 -1.96
N ASP A 77 16.99 -2.70 -2.13
CA ASP A 77 17.90 -1.55 -2.05
C ASP A 77 17.88 -0.69 -3.33
N LEU A 78 16.89 -0.90 -4.21
CA LEU A 78 16.74 -0.28 -5.52
C LEU A 78 17.91 -0.58 -6.48
N ALA A 79 18.81 -1.51 -6.16
CA ALA A 79 19.84 -1.93 -7.09
C ALA A 79 19.18 -2.63 -8.29
N GLY A 80 19.48 -2.14 -9.50
CA GLY A 80 18.83 -2.58 -10.75
C GLY A 80 17.64 -1.71 -11.19
N PHE A 81 17.24 -0.72 -10.39
CA PHE A 81 16.23 0.27 -10.78
C PHE A 81 16.86 1.34 -11.69
N GLU A 82 16.81 1.12 -13.01
CA GLU A 82 16.95 2.21 -13.97
C GLU A 82 15.59 2.92 -14.02
N GLY A 83 15.44 3.96 -13.19
CA GLY A 83 14.26 4.82 -13.20
C GLY A 83 13.90 5.17 -14.65
N THR A 84 12.61 5.07 -14.98
CA THR A 84 12.02 5.12 -16.32
C THR A 84 12.92 5.93 -17.25
N ALA A 85 13.73 5.27 -18.08
CA ALA A 85 14.77 5.94 -18.86
C ALA A 85 14.18 7.10 -19.69
N GLU A 86 12.90 7.00 -20.04
CA GLU A 86 12.06 8.02 -20.66
C GLU A 86 11.76 9.25 -19.76
N GLU A 87 11.53 9.08 -18.45
CA GLU A 87 11.37 10.19 -17.50
C GLU A 87 12.70 10.86 -17.19
N ALA A 88 13.78 10.09 -17.07
CA ALA A 88 15.12 10.64 -16.94
C ALA A 88 15.51 11.41 -18.20
N GLU A 89 15.27 10.86 -19.39
CA GLU A 89 15.52 11.52 -20.67
C GLU A 89 14.68 12.81 -20.83
N ASN A 90 13.41 12.80 -20.42
CA ASN A 90 12.56 14.00 -20.41
C ASN A 90 13.03 15.05 -19.39
N PHE A 91 13.50 14.64 -18.21
CA PHE A 91 14.08 15.53 -17.22
C PHE A 91 15.38 16.16 -17.73
N TYR A 92 16.29 15.36 -18.30
CA TYR A 92 17.52 15.88 -18.91
C TYR A 92 17.21 16.84 -20.06
N LYS A 93 16.28 16.50 -20.97
CA LYS A 93 15.85 17.40 -22.06
C LYS A 93 15.24 18.71 -21.55
N ALA A 94 14.53 18.71 -20.42
CA ALA A 94 13.93 19.91 -19.85
C ALA A 94 14.93 20.84 -19.14
N TYR A 95 16.05 20.30 -18.65
CA TYR A 95 17.01 21.02 -17.79
C TYR A 95 18.41 21.20 -18.40
N THR A 96 18.68 20.71 -19.62
CA THR A 96 19.88 21.07 -20.40
C THR A 96 19.54 22.01 -21.57
N LEU A 97 19.05 23.21 -21.24
CA LEU A 97 19.19 24.41 -22.07
C LEU A 97 20.56 25.06 -21.82
#